data_AF-A0A5C4JM19-F1
#
_entry.id   AF-A0A5C4JM19-F1
#
_cell.length_a   1.000
_cell.length_b   1.000
_cell.length_c   1.000
_cell.angle_alpha   90.00
_cell.angle_beta   90.00
_cell.angle_gamma   90.00
#
_symmetry.space_group_name_H-M   'P 1'
#
loop_
_entity.id
_entity.type
_entity.pdbx_description
1 polymer ?
#
loop_
_entity_poly.entity_id
_entity_poly.type
_entity_poly.pdbx_seq_one_letter_code
_entity_poly.pdbx_strand_id
1 'polypeptide(L)'
;MAKYSLTVVNNSELSQGNPHFAVIAELPEARTGNALSTAWLGQVIHPGNRYTFTWDITWGFAWSASGTAKDYQWSANGAIEADPTSASKCAATFDYTHGDFRLEHTTQTPAPNHDQLWIYDTAAIPKPSDQPSSVGVTLNGLPTCVVDAGPNLEHVFTLHPTYYIVAGGYQQSQMVDVATLTEIAVLAYDTGVAALTATLDAQNQWHIAPSAAQDVAAVNAQA
;
A
#
# COMPACT_ATOMS: atom_id res chain seq x y z
N MET A 1 -12.70 14.72 -1.55
CA MET A 1 -11.75 13.66 -1.16
C MET A 1 -10.45 14.32 -0.74
N ALA A 2 -9.82 13.84 0.33
CA ALA A 2 -8.50 14.34 0.74
C ALA A 2 -7.44 13.78 -0.21
N LYS A 3 -6.61 14.66 -0.76
CA LYS A 3 -5.52 14.32 -1.67
C LYS A 3 -4.21 14.48 -0.93
N TYR A 4 -3.38 13.45 -0.92
CA TYR A 4 -2.08 13.44 -0.27
C TYR A 4 -0.96 13.52 -1.30
N SER A 5 0.18 14.07 -0.88
CA SER A 5 1.40 14.06 -1.68
C SER A 5 2.65 13.83 -0.84
N LEU A 6 3.65 13.23 -1.49
CA LEU A 6 4.99 13.06 -0.97
C LEU A 6 5.99 13.47 -2.04
N THR A 7 6.77 14.50 -1.77
CA THR A 7 7.95 14.84 -2.57
C THR A 7 9.16 14.15 -1.99
N VAL A 8 9.85 13.34 -2.79
CA VAL A 8 11.09 12.68 -2.40
C VAL A 8 12.25 13.38 -3.09
N VAL A 9 13.23 13.83 -2.31
CA VAL A 9 14.46 14.45 -2.77
C VAL A 9 15.60 13.51 -2.44
N ASN A 10 16.34 13.05 -3.45
CA ASN A 10 17.49 12.20 -3.24
C ASN A 10 18.79 13.01 -3.35
N ASN A 11 19.43 13.30 -2.21
CA ASN A 11 20.76 13.89 -2.14
C ASN A 11 21.84 12.88 -1.70
N SER A 12 21.52 11.58 -1.69
CA SER A 12 22.48 10.54 -1.30
C SER A 12 23.61 10.39 -2.32
N GLU A 13 24.75 9.87 -1.87
CA GLU A 13 25.88 9.54 -2.74
C GLU A 13 25.74 8.15 -3.40
N LEU A 14 24.56 7.52 -3.28
CA LEU A 14 24.21 6.23 -3.89
C LEU A 14 24.04 6.36 -5.42
N SER A 15 25.13 6.71 -6.10
CA SER A 15 25.21 6.87 -7.55
C SER A 15 25.34 5.53 -8.28
N GLN A 16 25.79 4.48 -7.60
CA GLN A 16 25.86 3.12 -8.12
C GLN A 16 24.68 2.29 -7.61
N GLY A 17 23.82 1.83 -8.53
CA GLY A 17 22.79 0.82 -8.21
C GLY A 17 21.33 1.16 -8.49
N ASN A 18 21.00 2.30 -9.14
CA ASN A 18 19.62 2.73 -9.40
C ASN A 18 18.75 2.69 -8.13
N PRO A 19 18.99 3.57 -7.14
CA PRO A 19 18.26 3.51 -5.87
C PRO A 19 16.75 3.63 -6.12
N HIS A 20 16.03 2.55 -5.81
CA HIS A 20 14.58 2.52 -5.86
C HIS A 20 14.05 3.03 -4.52
N PHE A 21 13.10 3.94 -4.59
CA PHE A 21 12.40 4.47 -3.44
C PHE A 21 11.02 3.86 -3.42
N ALA A 22 10.64 3.31 -2.27
CA ALA A 22 9.31 2.76 -2.08
C ALA A 22 8.59 3.48 -0.95
N VAL A 23 7.31 3.76 -1.19
CA VAL A 23 6.36 4.15 -0.15
C VAL A 23 5.57 2.91 0.23
N ILE A 24 5.46 2.66 1.52
CA ILE A 24 4.65 1.58 2.07
C ILE A 24 3.48 2.21 2.81
N ALA A 25 2.29 1.70 2.57
CA ALA A 25 1.08 2.06 3.29
C ALA A 25 0.65 0.85 4.13
N GLU A 26 1.24 0.74 5.32
CA GLU A 26 1.07 -0.42 6.18
C GLU A 26 -0.28 -0.34 6.91
N LEU A 27 -1.13 -1.34 6.73
CA LEU A 27 -2.33 -1.51 7.54
C LEU A 27 -2.02 -2.30 8.83
N PRO A 28 -2.77 -2.10 9.92
CA PRO A 28 -2.53 -2.77 11.21
C PRO A 28 -2.43 -4.30 11.09
N GLU A 29 -3.19 -4.92 10.19
CA GLU A 29 -3.21 -6.37 10.00
C GLU A 29 -1.87 -6.94 9.54
N ALA A 30 -1.10 -6.17 8.75
CA ALA A 30 0.22 -6.60 8.28
C ALA A 30 1.23 -6.78 9.43
N ARG A 31 0.98 -6.19 10.60
CA ARG A 31 1.82 -6.35 11.80
C ARG A 31 1.54 -7.63 12.57
N THR A 32 0.41 -8.27 12.30
CA THR A 32 -0.04 -9.46 13.05
C THR A 32 0.46 -10.79 12.46
N GLY A 33 1.23 -10.71 11.36
CA GLY A 33 1.98 -11.84 10.78
C GLY A 33 1.24 -12.67 9.73
N ASN A 34 -0.06 -12.45 9.54
CA ASN A 34 -0.86 -13.18 8.55
C ASN A 34 -1.04 -12.41 7.23
N ALA A 35 -0.71 -11.12 7.20
CA ALA A 35 -0.78 -10.29 6.00
C ALA A 35 0.57 -9.64 5.73
N LEU A 36 0.85 -9.36 4.46
CA LEU A 36 2.04 -8.61 4.03
C LEU A 36 1.62 -7.25 3.49
N SER A 37 2.40 -6.23 3.82
CA SER A 37 2.30 -4.95 3.11
C SER A 37 2.92 -5.08 1.73
N THR A 38 2.74 -4.07 0.89
CA THR A 38 3.46 -3.95 -0.37
C THR A 38 4.31 -2.68 -0.40
N ALA A 39 5.35 -2.69 -1.24
CA ALA A 39 5.96 -1.49 -1.79
C ALA A 39 4.93 -0.78 -2.70
N TRP A 40 3.96 -0.13 -2.07
CA TRP A 40 2.74 0.37 -2.67
C TRP A 40 3.01 1.35 -3.81
N LEU A 41 3.90 2.33 -3.59
CA LEU A 41 4.42 3.21 -4.64
C LEU A 41 5.92 2.97 -4.77
N GLY A 42 6.45 3.01 -6.00
CA GLY A 42 7.86 2.79 -6.27
C GLY A 42 8.37 3.67 -7.39
N GLN A 43 9.59 4.20 -7.26
CA GLN A 43 10.26 4.96 -8.32
C GLN A 43 11.78 4.90 -8.18
N VAL A 44 12.51 4.82 -9.30
CA VAL A 44 13.96 5.08 -9.31
C VAL A 44 14.19 6.58 -9.23
N ILE A 45 14.94 7.03 -8.23
CA ILE A 45 15.28 8.45 -8.08
C ILE A 45 16.79 8.59 -8.01
N HIS A 46 17.41 9.06 -9.09
CA HIS A 46 18.86 9.30 -9.09
C HIS A 46 19.26 10.43 -8.13
N PRO A 47 20.50 10.42 -7.60
CA PRO A 47 21.04 11.54 -6.83
C PRO A 47 20.89 12.89 -7.55
N GLY A 48 20.49 13.92 -6.80
CA GLY A 48 20.17 15.26 -7.29
C GLY A 48 18.74 15.44 -7.79
N ASN A 49 17.97 14.36 -7.98
CA ASN A 49 16.60 14.44 -8.50
C ASN A 49 15.56 14.55 -7.38
N ARG A 50 14.37 15.06 -7.78
CA ARG A 50 13.17 15.06 -6.96
C ARG A 50 11.98 14.50 -7.75
N TYR A 51 11.12 13.73 -7.07
CA TYR A 51 9.88 13.23 -7.64
C TYR A 51 8.74 13.42 -6.63
N THR A 52 7.52 13.63 -7.12
CA THR A 52 6.35 13.77 -6.27
C THR A 52 5.36 12.64 -6.57
N PHE A 53 5.04 11.87 -5.52
CA PHE A 53 3.94 10.94 -5.50
C PHE A 53 2.67 11.67 -5.06
N THR A 54 1.54 11.35 -5.68
CA THR A 54 0.23 11.87 -5.27
C THR A 54 -0.81 10.76 -5.29
N TRP A 55 -1.71 10.77 -4.31
CA TRP A 55 -2.79 9.80 -4.25
C TRP A 55 -4.03 10.39 -3.58
N ASP A 56 -5.17 9.80 -3.92
CA ASP A 56 -6.43 9.98 -3.22
C ASP A 56 -6.69 8.74 -2.34
N ILE A 57 -7.49 8.92 -1.27
CA ILE A 57 -7.95 7.79 -0.46
C ILE A 57 -9.15 7.15 -1.16
N THR A 58 -8.84 6.28 -2.11
CA THR A 58 -9.81 5.44 -2.83
C THR A 58 -9.49 3.98 -2.58
N TRP A 59 -10.42 3.27 -1.97
CA TRP A 59 -10.24 1.88 -1.58
C TRP A 59 -10.79 0.92 -2.64
N GLY A 60 -10.19 -0.27 -2.70
CA GLY A 60 -10.67 -1.36 -3.52
C GLY A 60 -10.35 -2.70 -2.90
N PHE A 61 -11.00 -3.74 -3.41
CA PHE A 61 -10.64 -5.12 -3.17
C PHE A 61 -9.93 -5.68 -4.39
N ALA A 62 -8.98 -6.57 -4.18
CA ALA A 62 -8.32 -7.27 -5.26
C ALA A 62 -7.99 -8.71 -4.86
N TRP A 63 -7.77 -9.55 -5.86
CA TRP A 63 -7.39 -10.94 -5.67
C TRP A 63 -6.30 -11.36 -6.67
N SER A 64 -5.56 -12.40 -6.31
CA SER A 64 -4.55 -13.03 -7.17
C SER A 64 -4.69 -14.55 -7.14
N ALA A 65 -4.46 -15.19 -8.29
CA ALA A 65 -4.30 -16.64 -8.44
C ALA A 65 -2.92 -17.13 -7.96
N SER A 66 -2.35 -16.43 -6.98
CA SER A 66 -1.08 -16.73 -6.34
C SER A 66 -1.19 -16.44 -4.85
N GLY A 67 -0.44 -17.17 -4.03
CA GLY A 67 -0.37 -16.91 -2.59
C GLY A 67 0.52 -15.70 -2.27
N THR A 68 0.67 -15.44 -0.98
CA THR A 68 1.55 -14.40 -0.46
C THR A 68 2.94 -14.96 -0.17
N ALA A 69 3.97 -14.23 -0.56
CA ALA A 69 5.35 -14.58 -0.31
C ALA A 69 6.19 -13.32 -0.21
N LYS A 70 6.94 -13.17 0.87
CA LYS A 70 7.86 -12.04 1.05
C LYS A 70 8.83 -11.96 -0.14
N ASP A 71 9.12 -10.73 -0.57
CA ASP A 71 10.02 -10.38 -1.67
C ASP A 71 9.51 -10.70 -3.08
N TYR A 72 8.32 -11.31 -3.22
CA TYR A 72 7.67 -11.50 -4.52
C TYR A 72 6.76 -10.32 -4.87
N GLN A 73 6.68 -10.01 -6.16
CA GLN A 73 5.76 -9.01 -6.67
C GLN A 73 4.34 -9.58 -6.74
N TRP A 74 3.43 -8.96 -5.99
CA TRP A 74 2.01 -9.33 -6.04
C TRP A 74 1.34 -8.67 -7.25
N SER A 75 0.56 -9.46 -7.98
CA SER A 75 -0.16 -8.99 -9.17
C SER A 75 -1.63 -9.39 -9.08
N ALA A 76 -2.52 -8.41 -9.17
CA ALA A 76 -3.95 -8.65 -9.16
C ALA A 76 -4.41 -9.31 -10.46
N ASN A 77 -5.18 -10.38 -10.35
CA ASN A 77 -5.92 -10.97 -11.48
C ASN A 77 -7.29 -10.31 -11.65
N GLY A 78 -7.87 -9.78 -10.58
CA GLY A 78 -9.08 -8.99 -10.63
C GLY A 78 -9.21 -8.06 -9.44
N ALA A 79 -10.00 -7.01 -9.61
CA ALA A 79 -10.26 -6.01 -8.59
C ALA A 79 -11.66 -5.41 -8.75
N ILE A 80 -12.22 -4.95 -7.64
CA ILE A 80 -13.48 -4.20 -7.58
C ILE A 80 -13.30 -3.00 -6.65
N GLU A 81 -14.06 -1.94 -6.88
CA GLU A 81 -14.08 -0.78 -5.99
C GLU A 81 -14.60 -1.15 -4.60
N ALA A 82 -14.15 -0.43 -3.57
CA ALA A 82 -14.62 -0.60 -2.20
C ALA A 82 -14.99 0.77 -1.62
N ASP A 83 -16.01 0.77 -0.76
CA ASP A 83 -16.43 1.98 -0.04
C ASP A 83 -16.77 1.60 1.40
N PRO A 84 -15.93 1.98 2.39
CA PRO A 84 -16.15 1.63 3.79
C PRO A 84 -17.38 2.31 4.40
N THR A 85 -17.98 3.28 3.71
CA THR A 85 -19.19 3.99 4.12
C THR A 85 -20.46 3.35 3.56
N SER A 86 -20.32 2.41 2.62
CA SER A 86 -21.43 1.76 1.94
C SER A 86 -21.57 0.31 2.38
N ALA A 87 -22.72 -0.05 2.98
CA ALA A 87 -22.99 -1.42 3.40
C ALA A 87 -22.92 -2.46 2.27
N SER A 88 -23.12 -2.04 1.00
CA SER A 88 -23.05 -2.91 -0.18
C SER A 88 -21.70 -2.93 -0.88
N LYS A 89 -20.74 -2.08 -0.46
CA LYS A 89 -19.39 -2.01 -1.06
C LYS A 89 -18.25 -2.09 -0.03
N CYS A 90 -18.58 -2.18 1.26
CA CYS A 90 -17.60 -2.37 2.32
C CYS A 90 -17.16 -3.84 2.50
N ALA A 91 -17.82 -4.77 1.81
CA ALA A 91 -17.51 -6.18 1.89
C ALA A 91 -17.52 -6.83 0.50
N ALA A 92 -16.69 -7.87 0.36
CA ALA A 92 -16.66 -8.73 -0.81
C ALA A 92 -16.70 -10.21 -0.43
N THR A 93 -17.21 -11.05 -1.32
CA THR A 93 -17.08 -12.50 -1.26
C THR A 93 -16.07 -12.94 -2.31
N PHE A 94 -15.07 -13.70 -1.88
CA PHE A 94 -14.11 -14.35 -2.74
C PHE A 94 -14.48 -15.83 -2.86
N ASP A 95 -14.76 -16.26 -4.08
CA ASP A 95 -15.30 -17.59 -4.38
C ASP A 95 -14.49 -18.27 -5.48
N TYR A 96 -14.62 -19.60 -5.57
CA TYR A 96 -14.03 -20.39 -6.64
C TYR A 96 -15.11 -21.27 -7.24
N THR A 97 -15.54 -20.91 -8.46
CA THR A 97 -16.65 -21.58 -9.13
C THR A 97 -16.29 -21.85 -10.58
N HIS A 98 -16.74 -22.99 -11.11
CA HIS A 98 -16.52 -23.36 -12.51
C HIS A 98 -15.03 -23.35 -12.95
N GLY A 99 -14.10 -23.51 -12.01
CA GLY A 99 -12.66 -23.56 -12.30
C GLY A 99 -11.94 -22.21 -12.24
N ASP A 100 -12.63 -21.12 -11.90
CA ASP A 100 -12.04 -19.78 -11.81
C ASP A 100 -12.41 -19.07 -10.50
N PHE A 101 -11.56 -18.14 -10.09
CA PHE A 101 -11.80 -17.29 -8.94
C PHE A 101 -12.71 -16.12 -9.30
N ARG A 102 -13.54 -15.72 -8.36
CA ARG A 102 -14.46 -14.60 -8.53
C ARG A 102 -14.49 -13.77 -7.26
N LEU A 103 -14.47 -12.46 -7.42
CA LEU A 103 -14.59 -11.50 -6.33
C LEU A 103 -15.79 -10.60 -6.59
N GLU A 104 -16.74 -10.58 -5.67
CA GLU A 104 -17.99 -9.83 -5.83
C GLU A 104 -18.36 -9.08 -4.56
N HIS A 105 -19.08 -7.97 -4.70
CA HIS A 105 -19.65 -7.28 -3.54
C HIS A 105 -20.62 -8.18 -2.78
N THR A 106 -20.58 -8.08 -1.46
CA THR A 106 -21.60 -8.63 -0.57
C THR A 106 -22.02 -7.59 0.45
N THR A 107 -23.22 -7.76 1.01
CA THR A 107 -23.74 -6.81 2.00
C THR A 107 -23.22 -7.17 3.38
N GLN A 108 -22.67 -6.18 4.10
CA GLN A 108 -22.29 -6.33 5.51
C GLN A 108 -23.42 -5.90 6.43
N THR A 109 -23.72 -6.70 7.47
CA THR A 109 -24.69 -6.34 8.51
C THR A 109 -24.18 -6.77 9.89
N PRO A 110 -24.12 -5.87 10.91
CA PRO A 110 -24.53 -4.46 10.88
C PRO A 110 -23.69 -3.62 9.90
N ALA A 111 -24.22 -2.45 9.52
CA ALA A 111 -23.55 -1.57 8.58
C ALA A 111 -22.14 -1.20 9.09
N PRO A 112 -21.17 -1.06 8.17
CA PRO A 112 -19.75 -0.82 8.48
C PRO A 112 -19.54 0.50 9.24
N ASN A 113 -18.40 0.60 9.92
CA ASN A 113 -18.02 1.69 10.82
C ASN A 113 -17.15 2.78 10.15
N HIS A 114 -17.09 2.86 8.82
CA HIS A 114 -16.21 3.74 8.03
C HIS A 114 -14.72 3.38 8.04
N ASP A 115 -14.27 2.50 8.94
CA ASP A 115 -12.85 2.26 9.18
C ASP A 115 -12.40 0.87 8.74
N GLN A 116 -13.31 0.04 8.25
CA GLN A 116 -13.03 -1.35 7.97
C GLN A 116 -13.58 -1.82 6.61
N LEU A 117 -12.90 -2.81 6.04
CA LEU A 117 -13.34 -3.56 4.87
C LEU A 117 -13.24 -5.06 5.13
N TRP A 118 -14.16 -5.83 4.55
CA TRP A 118 -14.25 -7.28 4.75
C TRP A 118 -14.10 -8.04 3.44
N ILE A 119 -13.40 -9.17 3.50
CA ILE A 119 -13.42 -10.18 2.44
C ILE A 119 -13.77 -11.52 3.08
N TYR A 120 -14.77 -12.19 2.52
CA TYR A 120 -15.22 -13.51 2.95
C TYR A 120 -14.84 -14.55 1.91
N ASP A 121 -13.98 -15.49 2.29
CA ASP A 121 -13.62 -16.60 1.44
C ASP A 121 -14.65 -17.72 1.60
N THR A 122 -15.25 -18.17 0.51
CA THR A 122 -16.22 -19.27 0.57
C THR A 122 -15.54 -20.60 0.89
N ALA A 123 -16.34 -21.62 1.22
CA ALA A 123 -15.87 -23.00 1.36
C ALA A 123 -15.30 -23.59 0.06
N ALA A 124 -15.59 -22.99 -1.10
CA ALA A 124 -15.17 -23.49 -2.40
C ALA A 124 -13.74 -23.07 -2.77
N ILE A 125 -13.18 -22.06 -2.09
CA ILE A 125 -11.79 -21.66 -2.25
C ILE A 125 -10.87 -22.87 -2.01
N PRO A 126 -10.00 -23.22 -2.98
CA PRO A 126 -9.03 -24.29 -2.80
C PRO A 126 -8.13 -24.06 -1.59
N LYS A 127 -7.65 -25.15 -1.00
CA LYS A 127 -6.65 -25.03 0.06
C LYS A 127 -5.35 -24.45 -0.52
N PRO A 128 -4.62 -23.60 0.23
CA PRO A 128 -3.34 -23.06 -0.23
C PRO A 128 -2.32 -24.12 -0.66
N SER A 129 -2.34 -25.32 -0.07
CA SER A 129 -1.48 -26.45 -0.44
C SER A 129 -1.74 -27.01 -1.83
N ASP A 130 -2.97 -26.86 -2.33
CA ASP A 130 -3.44 -27.46 -3.57
C ASP A 130 -3.42 -26.43 -4.71
N GLN A 131 -3.88 -25.21 -4.42
CA GLN A 131 -3.88 -24.09 -5.33
C GLN A 131 -3.83 -22.78 -4.53
N PRO A 132 -2.65 -22.15 -4.41
CA PRO A 132 -2.48 -20.94 -3.62
C PRO A 132 -3.22 -19.77 -4.28
N SER A 133 -3.87 -18.95 -3.45
CA SER A 133 -4.54 -17.72 -3.85
C SER A 133 -4.45 -16.72 -2.72
N SER A 134 -4.68 -15.46 -3.03
CA SER A 134 -4.62 -14.38 -2.05
C SER A 134 -5.60 -13.27 -2.40
N VAL A 135 -6.01 -12.56 -1.36
CA VAL A 135 -6.88 -11.39 -1.44
C VAL A 135 -6.21 -10.22 -0.76
N GLY A 136 -6.68 -9.02 -1.04
CA GLY A 136 -6.15 -7.83 -0.41
C GLY A 136 -6.98 -6.60 -0.67
N VAL A 137 -6.58 -5.53 -0.02
CA VAL A 137 -7.13 -4.20 -0.23
C VAL A 137 -6.17 -3.34 -1.02
N THR A 138 -6.72 -2.51 -1.88
CA THR A 138 -5.99 -1.55 -2.71
C THR A 138 -6.26 -0.14 -2.21
N LEU A 139 -5.21 0.69 -2.27
CA LEU A 139 -5.28 2.13 -2.06
C LEU A 139 -4.88 2.80 -3.37
N ASN A 140 -5.74 3.66 -3.90
CA ASN A 140 -5.55 4.30 -5.21
C ASN A 140 -5.28 3.28 -6.33
N GLY A 141 -6.00 2.14 -6.29
CA GLY A 141 -5.91 1.06 -7.28
C GLY A 141 -4.67 0.18 -7.18
N LEU A 142 -3.77 0.43 -6.22
CA LEU A 142 -2.57 -0.37 -6.00
C LEU A 142 -2.69 -1.17 -4.70
N PRO A 143 -2.24 -2.44 -4.67
CA PRO A 143 -2.33 -3.26 -3.46
C PRO A 143 -1.54 -2.61 -2.34
N THR A 144 -2.06 -2.65 -1.12
CA THR A 144 -1.38 -2.10 0.06
C THR A 144 -1.19 -3.14 1.17
N CYS A 145 -2.11 -4.10 1.25
CA CYS A 145 -2.09 -5.19 2.21
C CYS A 145 -2.71 -6.43 1.56
N VAL A 146 -2.02 -7.56 1.61
CA VAL A 146 -2.42 -8.82 0.99
C VAL A 146 -2.28 -9.98 1.98
N VAL A 147 -3.16 -10.96 1.89
CA VAL A 147 -3.24 -12.12 2.77
C VAL A 147 -3.58 -13.36 1.96
N ASP A 148 -3.06 -14.52 2.38
CA ASP A 148 -3.43 -15.80 1.79
C ASP A 148 -4.93 -16.06 1.96
N ALA A 149 -5.58 -16.44 0.87
CA ALA A 149 -6.96 -16.86 0.88
C ALA A 149 -7.06 -18.36 1.22
N GLY A 150 -8.22 -18.78 1.71
CA GLY A 150 -8.47 -20.17 2.06
C GLY A 150 -9.93 -20.45 2.40
N PRO A 151 -10.35 -21.72 2.45
CA PRO A 151 -11.76 -22.05 2.62
C PRO A 151 -12.30 -21.57 3.98
N ASN A 152 -13.41 -20.82 3.94
CA ASN A 152 -14.14 -20.30 5.11
C ASN A 152 -13.33 -19.31 5.97
N LEU A 153 -12.47 -18.50 5.36
CA LEU A 153 -11.78 -17.43 6.06
C LEU A 153 -12.57 -16.12 6.02
N GLU A 154 -12.37 -15.32 7.06
CA GLU A 154 -12.82 -13.93 7.12
C GLU A 154 -11.59 -13.04 7.28
N HIS A 155 -11.48 -12.05 6.40
CA HIS A 155 -10.41 -11.05 6.41
C HIS A 155 -11.02 -9.70 6.70
N VAL A 156 -10.51 -9.03 7.73
CA VAL A 156 -10.94 -7.68 8.14
C VAL A 156 -9.74 -6.75 8.05
N PHE A 157 -9.85 -5.68 7.28
CA PHE A 157 -8.78 -4.70 7.08
C PHE A 157 -9.16 -3.37 7.74
N THR A 158 -8.27 -2.82 8.58
CA THR A 158 -8.47 -1.54 9.24
C THR A 158 -7.82 -0.42 8.43
N LEU A 159 -8.61 0.55 7.97
CA LEU A 159 -8.25 1.60 7.01
C LEU A 159 -7.49 2.78 7.64
N HIS A 160 -6.56 2.47 8.54
CA HIS A 160 -5.66 3.43 9.19
C HIS A 160 -4.21 3.14 8.81
N PRO A 161 -3.81 3.42 7.55
CA PRO A 161 -2.45 3.15 7.11
C PRO A 161 -1.43 4.00 7.87
N THR A 162 -0.35 3.37 8.31
CA THR A 162 0.89 4.09 8.63
C THR A 162 1.75 4.14 7.38
N TYR A 163 2.13 5.33 6.95
CA TYR A 163 2.96 5.51 5.77
C TYR A 163 4.45 5.50 6.13
N TYR A 164 5.24 4.80 5.33
CA TYR A 164 6.70 4.74 5.44
C TYR A 164 7.35 5.05 4.10
N ILE A 165 8.57 5.57 4.15
CA ILE A 165 9.47 5.63 3.00
C ILE A 165 10.72 4.81 3.27
N VAL A 166 11.19 4.11 2.25
CA VAL A 166 12.44 3.36 2.26
C VAL A 166 13.17 3.55 0.93
N ALA A 167 14.50 3.62 1.01
CA ALA A 167 15.38 3.56 -0.15
C ALA A 167 16.03 2.16 -0.20
N GLY A 168 15.93 1.46 -1.32
CA GLY A 168 16.43 0.08 -1.47
C GLY A 168 16.05 -0.53 -2.81
N GLY A 169 16.20 -1.84 -2.98
CA GLY A 169 15.88 -2.55 -4.23
C GLY A 169 14.41 -2.95 -4.38
N TYR A 170 13.47 -2.17 -3.84
CA TYR A 170 12.05 -2.55 -3.79
C TYR A 170 11.31 -2.20 -5.08
N GLN A 171 10.64 -3.19 -5.66
CA GLN A 171 9.78 -2.99 -6.83
C GLN A 171 8.35 -2.68 -6.41
N GLN A 172 7.63 -1.89 -7.21
CA GLN A 172 6.22 -1.59 -6.93
C GLN A 172 5.41 -2.89 -6.81
N SER A 173 4.54 -2.97 -5.81
CA SER A 173 3.76 -4.17 -5.45
C SER A 173 4.57 -5.36 -4.93
N GLN A 174 5.87 -5.22 -4.66
CA GLN A 174 6.65 -6.23 -3.94
C GLN A 174 6.10 -6.39 -2.52
N MET A 175 5.79 -7.62 -2.12
CA MET A 175 5.34 -7.94 -0.77
C MET A 175 6.48 -7.77 0.22
N VAL A 176 6.23 -7.01 1.28
CA VAL A 176 7.20 -6.65 2.30
C VAL A 176 6.63 -6.89 3.69
N ASP A 177 7.49 -7.41 4.56
CA ASP A 177 7.27 -7.40 5.99
C ASP A 177 7.94 -6.15 6.56
N VAL A 178 7.14 -5.16 6.94
CA VAL A 178 7.61 -3.86 7.43
C VAL A 178 8.47 -4.01 8.68
N ALA A 179 8.20 -5.01 9.53
CA ALA A 179 8.98 -5.26 10.74
C ALA A 179 10.41 -5.71 10.43
N THR A 180 10.67 -6.19 9.21
CA THR A 180 12.01 -6.60 8.76
C THR A 180 12.77 -5.51 8.02
N LEU A 181 12.14 -4.36 7.75
CA LEU A 181 12.77 -3.26 7.05
C LEU A 181 13.66 -2.46 8.01
N THR A 182 14.84 -2.09 7.53
CA THR A 182 15.79 -1.22 8.23
C THR A 182 15.90 0.12 7.51
N GLU A 183 16.33 1.17 8.22
CA GLU A 183 16.58 2.50 7.61
C GLU A 183 15.34 3.11 6.92
N ILE A 184 14.16 2.80 7.44
CA ILE A 184 12.89 3.38 7.01
C ILE A 184 12.58 4.65 7.80
N ALA A 185 11.76 5.52 7.23
CA ALA A 185 11.24 6.68 7.94
C ALA A 185 9.71 6.76 7.88
N VAL A 186 9.10 7.17 8.99
CA VAL A 186 7.64 7.33 9.12
C VAL A 186 7.22 8.65 8.49
N LEU A 187 6.21 8.59 7.61
CA LEU A 187 5.59 9.75 6.98
C LEU A 187 4.35 10.17 7.79
N ALA A 188 4.55 11.03 8.79
CA ALA A 188 3.48 11.50 9.66
C ALA A 188 2.67 12.64 8.98
N TYR A 189 1.47 12.30 8.49
CA TYR A 189 0.48 13.27 8.02
C TYR A 189 -0.41 13.73 9.18
N ASP A 190 0.14 14.61 10.03
CA ASP A 190 -0.60 15.20 11.15
C ASP A 190 -1.83 15.98 10.68
N THR A 191 -2.74 16.33 11.61
CA THR A 191 -3.98 17.05 11.29
C THR A 191 -3.70 18.33 10.48
N GLY A 192 -4.27 18.39 9.27
CA GLY A 192 -4.11 19.53 8.36
C GLY A 192 -2.89 19.47 7.45
N VAL A 193 -2.03 18.46 7.58
CA VAL A 193 -0.89 18.22 6.69
C VAL A 193 -1.29 17.18 5.64
N ALA A 194 -1.33 17.59 4.37
CA ALA A 194 -1.60 16.71 3.24
C ALA A 194 -0.41 16.53 2.29
N ALA A 195 0.69 17.26 2.53
CA ALA A 195 1.87 17.24 1.68
C ALA A 195 3.13 17.18 2.53
N LEU A 196 4.00 16.20 2.26
CA LEU A 196 5.30 16.03 2.91
C LEU A 196 6.43 16.09 1.89
N THR A 197 7.59 16.55 2.33
CA THR A 197 8.86 16.42 1.62
C THR A 197 9.79 15.54 2.44
N ALA A 198 10.22 14.42 1.87
CA ALA A 198 11.22 13.51 2.43
C ALA A 198 12.54 13.69 1.66
N THR A 199 13.61 14.02 2.37
CA THR A 199 14.95 14.17 1.79
C THR A 199 15.86 13.08 2.35
N LEU A 200 16.47 12.30 1.47
CA LEU A 200 17.57 11.40 1.83
C LEU A 200 18.89 12.15 1.61
N ASP A 201 19.66 12.40 2.66
CA ASP A 201 20.91 13.15 2.55
C ASP A 201 22.11 12.29 2.12
N ALA A 202 23.29 12.93 1.99
CA ALA A 202 24.54 12.28 1.60
C ALA A 202 25.02 11.24 2.63
N GLN A 203 24.51 11.28 3.87
CA GLN A 203 24.80 10.33 4.94
C GLN A 203 23.71 9.24 5.06
N ASN A 204 22.82 9.13 4.07
CA ASN A 204 21.67 8.24 4.06
C ASN A 204 20.73 8.42 5.26
N GLN A 205 20.60 9.65 5.75
CA GLN A 205 19.66 10.00 6.81
C GLN A 205 18.41 10.67 6.22
N TRP A 206 17.26 10.33 6.79
CA TRP A 206 15.97 10.86 6.37
C TRP A 206 15.63 12.16 7.10
N HIS A 207 15.22 13.17 6.32
CA HIS A 207 14.67 14.43 6.82
C HIS A 207 13.26 14.61 6.26
N ILE A 208 12.25 14.62 7.12
CA ILE A 208 10.83 14.72 6.71
C ILE A 208 10.23 15.99 7.29
N ALA A 209 9.54 16.76 6.46
CA ALA A 209 8.82 17.96 6.87
C ALA A 209 7.55 18.17 6.03
N PRO A 210 6.54 18.88 6.56
CA PRO A 210 5.43 19.40 5.74
C PRO A 210 5.97 20.18 4.54
N SER A 211 5.41 19.93 3.34
CA SER A 211 5.85 20.62 2.11
C SER A 211 5.49 22.12 2.09
N ALA A 212 4.73 22.59 3.08
CA ALA A 212 4.33 23.98 3.26
C ALA A 212 5.50 24.90 3.68
N ALA A 213 6.65 24.87 2.98
CA ALA A 213 7.79 25.78 3.20
C ALA A 213 8.97 25.67 2.19
N GLN A 214 8.81 25.20 0.93
CA GLN A 214 9.94 25.24 -0.04
C GLN A 214 9.65 25.92 -1.39
N ASP A 215 8.43 26.37 -1.66
CA ASP A 215 8.10 27.02 -2.95
C ASP A 215 8.11 28.57 -2.92
N VAL A 216 8.65 29.19 -1.87
CA VAL A 216 8.80 30.67 -1.79
C VAL A 216 10.26 31.13 -1.84
N ALA A 217 11.23 30.24 -1.57
CA ALA A 217 12.65 30.60 -1.60
C ALA A 217 13.37 30.24 -2.91
N ALA A 218 12.86 29.28 -3.69
CA ALA A 218 13.49 28.87 -4.95
C ALA A 218 13.16 29.79 -6.14
N VAL A 219 12.10 30.61 -6.05
CA VAL A 219 11.72 31.57 -7.10
C VAL A 219 12.40 32.93 -6.94
N ASN A 220 12.86 33.29 -5.74
CA ASN A 220 13.42 34.62 -5.45
C ASN A 220 14.95 34.66 -5.30
N ALA A 221 15.66 33.57 -5.61
CA ALA A 221 17.14 33.53 -5.60
C ALA A 221 17.77 33.62 -7.01
N GLN A 222 16.98 33.91 -8.04
CA GLN A 222 17.46 34.12 -9.42
C GLN A 222 16.89 35.40 -10.08
N ALA A 223 16.53 36.41 -9.29
CA ALA A 223 16.17 37.75 -9.79
C ALA A 223 17.16 38.80 -9.31
#